data_AF-A9DIV0-F1
#
_entry.id   AF-A9DIV0-F1
#
_cell.length_a   1.000
_cell.length_b   1.000
_cell.length_c   1.000
_cell.angle_alpha   90.00
_cell.angle_beta   90.00
_cell.angle_gamma   90.00
#
_symmetry.space_group_name_H-M   'P 1'
#
loop_
_entity.id
_entity.type
_entity.pdbx_description
1 polymer ?
#
loop_
_entity_poly.entity_id
_entity_poly.type
_entity_poly.pdbx_seq_one_letter_code
_entity_poly.pdbx_strand_id
1 'polypeptide(L)'
;MSNPAQRANKLFVQTFGTTADDLYLAPGRVNLIGEHTDYNDGFVLPAAINFHTILAVKRRDDDLYRAVSDAFPGEIKEWTFGQEGAMNPDDGWVNYLKGFTAAMAAAGLTAKGLDISVVSNVPLGAGLSSSALRGSLRHRCQ
;
A
#
# COMPACT_ATOMS: atom_id res chain seq x y z
N MET A 1 8.33 -0.27 -22.40
CA MET A 1 7.43 0.00 -21.26
C MET A 1 8.22 -0.27 -19.99
N SER A 2 8.41 0.74 -19.13
CA SER A 2 9.22 0.61 -17.92
C SER A 2 8.60 -0.38 -16.94
N ASN A 3 9.43 -1.29 -16.39
CA ASN A 3 8.99 -2.27 -15.40
C ASN A 3 8.41 -1.53 -14.16
N PRO A 4 7.23 -1.90 -13.64
CA PRO A 4 6.66 -1.27 -12.45
C PRO A 4 7.62 -1.25 -11.24
N ALA A 5 8.48 -2.26 -11.11
CA ALA A 5 9.51 -2.28 -10.06
C ALA A 5 10.57 -1.19 -10.25
N GLN A 6 10.97 -0.93 -11.49
CA GLN A 6 11.88 0.17 -11.82
C GLN A 6 11.24 1.53 -11.57
N ARG A 7 9.92 1.66 -11.81
CA ARG A 7 9.18 2.88 -11.50
C ARG A 7 9.14 3.15 -9.99
N ALA A 8 8.86 2.12 -9.19
CA ALA A 8 8.84 2.24 -7.73
C ALA A 8 10.22 2.67 -7.20
N ASN A 9 11.30 1.99 -7.62
CA ASN A 9 12.66 2.38 -7.23
C ASN A 9 13.02 3.80 -7.70
N LYS A 10 12.65 4.18 -8.92
CA LYS A 10 12.93 5.52 -9.44
C LYS A 10 12.21 6.59 -8.61
N LEU A 11 10.92 6.39 -8.32
CA LEU A 11 10.15 7.29 -7.46
C LEU A 11 10.78 7.37 -6.08
N PHE A 12 11.12 6.23 -5.48
CA PHE A 12 11.75 6.16 -4.17
C PHE A 12 13.05 6.97 -4.10
N VAL A 13 13.96 6.78 -5.06
CA VAL A 13 15.23 7.50 -5.12
C VAL A 13 15.01 9.01 -5.35
N GLN A 14 14.05 9.37 -6.21
CA GLN A 14 13.74 10.78 -6.49
C GLN A 14 13.17 11.50 -5.27
N THR A 15 12.36 10.81 -4.45
CA THR A 15 11.70 11.41 -3.29
C THR A 15 12.59 11.39 -2.05
N PHE A 16 13.26 10.26 -1.76
CA PHE A 16 13.99 10.07 -0.50
C PHE A 16 15.51 10.19 -0.64
N GLY A 17 16.05 10.31 -1.87
CA GLY A 17 17.48 10.47 -2.12
C GLY A 17 18.32 9.23 -1.79
N THR A 18 17.69 8.08 -1.54
CA THR A 18 18.34 6.83 -1.15
C THR A 18 17.70 5.64 -1.86
N THR A 19 18.34 4.47 -1.81
CA THR A 19 17.78 3.23 -2.38
C THR A 19 16.89 2.53 -1.37
N ALA A 20 15.80 1.91 -1.86
CA ALA A 20 14.98 1.01 -1.07
C ALA A 20 15.75 -0.26 -0.70
N ASP A 21 15.44 -0.85 0.44
CA ASP A 21 16.04 -2.11 0.89
C ASP A 21 15.36 -3.29 0.18
N ASP A 22 14.02 -3.24 0.11
CA ASP A 22 13.19 -4.33 -0.42
C ASP A 22 12.13 -3.80 -1.38
N LEU A 23 11.73 -4.68 -2.32
CA LEU A 23 10.52 -4.50 -3.11
C LEU A 23 9.50 -5.57 -2.80
N TYR A 24 8.27 -5.12 -2.58
CA TYR A 24 7.12 -5.97 -2.34
C TYR A 24 6.11 -5.77 -3.46
N LEU A 25 5.55 -6.88 -3.96
CA LEU A 25 4.47 -6.87 -4.92
C LEU A 25 3.21 -7.41 -4.26
N ALA A 26 2.12 -6.65 -4.33
CA ALA A 26 0.80 -7.05 -3.91
C ALA A 26 -0.13 -7.06 -5.15
N PRO A 27 -0.68 -8.23 -5.55
CA PRO A 27 -1.63 -8.28 -6.66
C PRO A 27 -2.96 -7.65 -6.25
N GLY A 28 -3.56 -6.87 -7.15
CA GLY A 28 -4.92 -6.39 -7.00
C GLY A 28 -5.92 -7.54 -7.15
N ARG A 29 -6.99 -7.51 -6.36
CA ARG A 29 -8.15 -8.40 -6.53
C ARG A 29 -9.37 -7.59 -6.93
N VAL A 30 -10.14 -8.11 -7.89
CA VAL A 30 -11.53 -7.70 -8.12
C VAL A 30 -12.44 -8.79 -7.58
N ASN A 31 -13.61 -8.39 -7.07
CA ASN A 31 -14.74 -9.30 -6.98
C ASN A 31 -15.56 -9.12 -8.27
N LEU A 32 -15.56 -10.10 -9.17
CA LEU A 32 -16.27 -9.98 -10.47
C LEU A 32 -17.80 -10.02 -10.31
N ILE A 33 -18.34 -10.57 -9.22
CA ILE A 33 -19.75 -10.56 -8.82
C ILE A 33 -19.79 -10.60 -7.27
N GLY A 34 -20.78 -9.96 -6.65
CA GLY A 34 -21.05 -10.07 -5.21
C GLY A 34 -20.64 -8.86 -4.36
N GLU A 35 -20.84 -7.63 -4.83
CA GLU A 35 -21.15 -6.54 -3.89
C GLU A 35 -22.51 -6.88 -3.25
N HIS A 36 -22.57 -6.93 -1.91
CA HIS A 36 -23.76 -7.23 -1.10
C HIS A 36 -24.16 -8.71 -0.90
N THR A 37 -23.23 -9.68 -0.96
CA THR A 37 -23.49 -11.07 -0.47
C THR A 37 -22.49 -11.57 0.57
N ASP A 38 -21.51 -10.75 0.94
CA ASP A 38 -20.49 -11.06 1.95
C ASP A 38 -21.05 -11.21 3.38
N TYR A 39 -22.27 -10.72 3.63
CA TYR A 39 -22.99 -10.96 4.90
C TYR A 39 -23.85 -12.22 4.92
N ASN A 40 -24.00 -12.94 3.80
CA ASN A 40 -25.04 -13.99 3.62
C ASN A 40 -24.50 -15.39 3.23
N ASP A 41 -23.25 -15.73 3.57
CA ASP A 41 -22.64 -17.05 3.21
C ASP A 41 -22.73 -17.37 1.69
N GLY A 42 -22.68 -16.34 0.85
CA GLY A 42 -22.68 -16.48 -0.61
C GLY A 42 -21.31 -16.87 -1.16
N PHE A 43 -21.30 -17.69 -2.22
CA PHE A 43 -20.08 -18.05 -2.94
C PHE A 43 -19.50 -16.81 -3.65
N VAL A 44 -18.31 -16.37 -3.21
CA VAL A 44 -17.55 -15.32 -3.89
C VAL A 44 -16.55 -15.93 -4.88
N LEU A 45 -16.48 -15.38 -6.09
CA LEU A 45 -15.51 -15.79 -7.11
C LEU A 45 -14.47 -14.66 -7.29
N PRO A 46 -13.42 -14.59 -6.44
CA PRO A 46 -12.36 -13.62 -6.63
C PRO A 46 -11.54 -14.02 -7.86
N ALA A 47 -11.45 -13.13 -8.84
CA ALA A 47 -10.50 -13.28 -9.94
C ALA A 47 -9.36 -12.29 -9.72
N ALA A 48 -8.13 -12.78 -9.80
CA ALA A 48 -6.97 -11.92 -9.94
C ALA A 48 -7.06 -11.25 -11.32
N ILE A 49 -7.30 -9.93 -11.35
CA ILE A 49 -7.02 -9.15 -12.55
C ILE A 49 -5.52 -8.78 -12.52
N ASN A 50 -4.92 -8.57 -13.70
CA ASN A 50 -3.54 -8.08 -13.92
C ASN A 50 -3.30 -6.65 -13.39
N PHE A 51 -3.86 -6.32 -12.23
CA PHE A 51 -3.52 -5.15 -11.47
C PHE A 51 -2.56 -5.55 -10.35
N HIS A 52 -1.55 -4.74 -10.09
CA HIS A 52 -0.48 -4.99 -9.15
C HIS A 52 -0.07 -3.64 -8.56
N THR A 53 0.06 -3.61 -7.24
CA THR A 53 0.71 -2.52 -6.51
C THR A 53 2.09 -2.99 -6.09
N ILE A 54 3.10 -2.20 -6.44
CA ILE A 54 4.47 -2.42 -6.00
C ILE A 54 4.81 -1.37 -4.96
N LEU A 55 5.40 -1.85 -3.86
CA LEU A 55 5.94 -1.05 -2.79
C LEU A 55 7.45 -1.20 -2.81
N ALA A 56 8.18 -0.10 -2.90
CA ALA A 56 9.61 -0.08 -2.54
C ALA A 56 9.71 0.50 -1.13
N VAL A 57 10.41 -0.22 -0.25
CA VAL A 57 10.41 0.07 1.19
C VAL A 57 11.83 0.14 1.70
N LYS A 58 12.09 1.10 2.60
CA LYS A 58 13.31 1.16 3.40
C LYS A 58 12.97 1.28 4.87
N ARG A 59 13.67 0.52 5.70
CA ARG A 59 13.53 0.62 7.16
C ARG A 59 14.24 1.85 7.69
N ARG A 60 13.64 2.48 8.70
CA ARG A 60 14.21 3.60 9.45
C ARG A 60 14.42 3.16 10.89
N ASP A 61 15.30 3.87 11.61
CA ASP A 61 15.56 3.61 13.02
C ASP A 61 14.63 4.40 13.96
N ASP A 62 13.98 5.44 13.43
CA ASP A 62 12.92 6.20 14.09
C ASP A 62 11.56 5.48 13.99
N ASP A 63 10.49 6.12 14.45
CA ASP A 63 9.12 5.59 14.37
C ASP A 63 8.27 6.33 13.31
N LEU A 64 8.95 7.05 12.39
CA LEU A 64 8.30 7.88 11.36
C LEU A 64 8.03 7.07 10.09
N TYR A 65 6.79 7.12 9.63
CA TYR A 65 6.37 6.55 8.36
C TYR A 65 6.18 7.66 7.35
N ARG A 66 6.78 7.49 6.16
CA ARG A 66 6.65 8.43 5.04
C ARG A 66 6.29 7.66 3.78
N ALA A 67 5.21 8.05 3.14
CA ALA A 67 4.71 7.40 1.94
C ALA A 67 4.54 8.39 0.79
N VAL A 68 4.91 7.94 -0.42
CA VAL A 68 4.69 8.67 -1.67
C VAL A 68 4.03 7.74 -2.69
N SER A 69 3.19 8.28 -3.57
CA SER A 69 2.51 7.52 -4.62
C SER A 69 2.74 8.17 -5.98
N ASP A 70 2.89 7.36 -7.03
CA ASP A 70 3.00 7.88 -8.40
C ASP A 70 1.68 8.45 -8.95
N ALA A 71 0.55 8.06 -8.37
CA ALA A 71 -0.76 8.62 -8.68
C ALA A 71 -0.94 10.04 -8.13
N PHE A 72 -0.18 10.41 -7.09
CA PHE A 72 -0.23 11.71 -6.40
C PHE A 72 1.18 12.31 -6.30
N PRO A 73 1.78 12.68 -7.44
CA PRO A 73 3.17 13.12 -7.48
C PRO A 73 3.38 14.41 -6.69
N GLY A 74 4.44 14.44 -5.86
CA GLY A 74 4.81 15.61 -5.05
C GLY A 74 4.19 15.65 -3.66
N GLU A 75 3.26 14.74 -3.35
CA GLU A 75 2.67 14.63 -2.02
C GLU A 75 3.34 13.52 -1.21
N ILE A 76 4.17 13.92 -0.24
CA ILE A 76 4.69 13.01 0.79
C ILE A 76 3.73 13.03 1.97
N LYS A 77 3.29 11.85 2.39
CA LYS A 77 2.34 11.68 3.49
C LYS A 77 3.08 11.05 4.66
N GLU A 78 3.01 11.69 5.82
CA GLU A 78 3.82 11.32 6.97
C GLU A 78 2.93 11.05 8.19
N TRP A 79 3.32 10.07 9.00
CA TRP A 79 2.70 9.79 10.30
C TRP A 79 3.66 9.03 11.21
N THR A 80 3.41 9.05 12.52
CA THR A 80 4.21 8.31 13.50
C THR A 80 3.48 7.02 13.89
N PHE A 81 4.22 5.92 14.01
CA PHE A 81 3.66 4.63 14.43
C PHE A 81 3.02 4.72 15.81
N GLY A 82 1.78 4.23 15.94
CA GLY A 82 0.98 4.32 17.16
C GLY A 82 0.39 5.72 17.44
N GLN A 83 0.60 6.67 16.52
CA GLN A 83 0.07 8.04 16.57
C GLN A 83 -0.40 8.48 15.18
N GLU A 84 -1.21 7.65 14.53
CA GLU A 84 -1.62 7.82 13.13
C GLU A 84 -2.49 9.09 12.90
N GLY A 85 -3.12 9.59 13.96
CA GLY A 85 -3.97 10.77 13.96
C GLY A 85 -5.34 10.53 13.31
N ALA A 86 -6.04 11.61 12.99
CA ALA A 86 -7.33 11.53 12.29
C ALA A 86 -7.15 11.05 10.84
N MET A 87 -8.07 10.19 10.39
CA MET A 87 -8.16 9.78 8.99
C MET A 87 -8.79 10.90 8.17
N ASN A 88 -8.15 11.30 7.07
CA ASN A 88 -8.67 12.33 6.17
C ASN A 88 -9.40 11.65 5.00
N PRO A 89 -10.70 11.90 4.77
CA PRO A 89 -11.45 11.29 3.66
C PRO A 89 -10.78 11.46 2.28
N ASP A 90 -10.08 12.57 2.06
CA ASP A 90 -9.41 12.88 0.80
C ASP A 90 -8.08 12.10 0.62
N ASP A 91 -7.49 11.60 1.71
CA ASP A 91 -6.25 10.82 1.71
C ASP A 91 -6.52 9.30 1.79
N GLY A 92 -7.52 8.84 1.03
CA GLY A 92 -8.05 7.48 1.13
C GLY A 92 -6.98 6.39 1.05
N TRP A 93 -5.95 6.53 0.20
CA TRP A 93 -4.89 5.53 0.06
C TRP A 93 -3.95 5.48 1.28
N VAL A 94 -3.64 6.63 1.88
CA VAL A 94 -2.80 6.74 3.09
C VAL A 94 -3.53 6.19 4.30
N ASN A 95 -4.84 6.42 4.38
CA ASN A 95 -5.67 5.89 5.46
C ASN A 95 -5.62 4.37 5.55
N TYR A 96 -5.40 3.64 4.44
CA TYR A 96 -5.17 2.20 4.49
C TYR A 96 -3.86 1.84 5.20
N LEU A 97 -2.78 2.59 4.95
CA LEU A 97 -1.48 2.39 5.61
C LEU A 97 -1.56 2.77 7.10
N LYS A 98 -2.25 3.87 7.42
CA LYS A 98 -2.55 4.27 8.80
C LYS A 98 -3.40 3.24 9.52
N GLY A 99 -4.46 2.73 8.90
CA GLY A 99 -5.31 1.68 9.48
C GLY A 99 -4.54 0.40 9.78
N PHE A 100 -3.61 0.02 8.90
CA PHE A 100 -2.72 -1.13 9.13
C PHE A 100 -1.78 -0.91 10.31
N THR A 101 -1.11 0.24 10.37
CA THR A 101 -0.18 0.58 11.47
C THR A 101 -0.91 0.73 12.81
N ALA A 102 -2.10 1.34 12.83
CA ALA A 102 -2.95 1.44 14.01
C ALA A 102 -3.42 0.05 14.50
N ALA A 103 -3.79 -0.86 13.59
CA ALA A 103 -4.19 -2.22 13.96
C ALA A 103 -3.01 -3.03 14.53
N MET A 104 -1.80 -2.87 13.98
CA MET A 104 -0.59 -3.46 14.54
C MET A 104 -0.30 -2.94 15.94
N ALA A 105 -0.37 -1.62 16.14
CA ALA A 105 -0.16 -0.99 17.45
C ALA A 105 -1.21 -1.47 18.47
N ALA A 106 -2.48 -1.56 18.08
CA ALA A 106 -3.56 -2.08 18.93
C ALA A 106 -3.37 -3.56 19.30
N ALA A 107 -2.72 -4.35 18.44
CA ALA A 107 -2.34 -5.73 18.73
C ALA A 107 -1.09 -5.85 19.63
N GLY A 108 -0.51 -4.73 20.07
CA GLY A 108 0.70 -4.70 20.90
C GLY A 108 1.99 -4.99 20.12
N LEU A 109 1.96 -4.92 18.79
CA LEU A 109 3.15 -5.09 17.97
C LEU A 109 3.93 -3.77 17.92
N THR A 110 5.25 -3.86 18.08
CA THR A 110 6.16 -2.74 17.89
C THR A 110 6.74 -2.78 16.48
N ALA A 111 6.67 -1.66 15.75
CA ALA A 111 7.30 -1.51 14.44
C ALA A 111 8.15 -0.24 14.40
N LYS A 112 9.14 -0.24 13.52
CA LYS A 112 9.99 0.91 13.22
C LYS A 112 9.50 1.63 11.97
N GLY A 113 9.91 2.89 11.86
CA GLY A 113 9.61 3.80 10.77
C GLY A 113 9.95 3.21 9.40
N LEU A 114 9.20 3.61 8.39
CA LEU A 114 9.37 3.14 7.02
C LEU A 114 9.27 4.30 6.04
N ASP A 115 10.20 4.33 5.09
CA ASP A 115 10.02 5.07 3.85
C ASP A 115 9.40 4.14 2.81
N ILE A 116 8.33 4.58 2.14
CA ILE A 116 7.54 3.76 1.24
C ILE A 116 7.24 4.54 -0.05
N SER A 117 7.58 3.97 -1.20
CA SER A 117 7.04 4.44 -2.49
C SER A 117 6.04 3.44 -3.04
N VAL A 118 4.87 3.91 -3.41
CA VAL A 118 3.76 3.13 -3.96
C VAL A 118 3.64 3.40 -5.46
N VAL A 119 3.65 2.34 -6.25
CA VAL A 119 3.36 2.39 -7.69
C VAL A 119 2.27 1.37 -7.98
N SER A 120 1.18 1.83 -8.59
CA SER A 120 0.06 0.95 -8.93
C SER A 120 -0.33 1.10 -10.40
N ASN A 121 -0.77 0.01 -11.02
CA ASN A 121 -1.48 0.05 -12.30
C ASN A 121 -3.00 -0.16 -12.12
N VAL A 122 -3.52 -0.14 -10.89
CA VAL A 122 -4.95 -0.17 -10.58
C VAL A 122 -5.56 1.20 -10.94
N PRO A 123 -6.57 1.29 -11.82
CA PRO A 123 -7.24 2.55 -12.14
C PRO A 123 -7.97 3.10 -10.91
N LEU A 124 -7.80 4.40 -10.62
CA LEU A 124 -8.58 5.09 -9.60
C LEU A 124 -10.06 5.12 -10.01
N GLY A 125 -10.95 4.64 -9.14
CA GLY A 125 -12.41 4.71 -9.34
C GLY A 125 -13.07 3.51 -10.03
N ALA A 126 -12.37 2.40 -10.27
CA ALA A 126 -12.91 1.26 -11.00
C ALA A 126 -13.89 0.34 -10.22
N GLY A 127 -14.46 0.76 -9.08
CA GLY A 127 -15.28 -0.13 -8.23
C GLY A 127 -14.51 -1.34 -7.68
N LEU A 128 -13.18 -1.32 -7.82
CA LEU A 128 -12.27 -2.32 -7.27
C LEU A 128 -12.00 -1.92 -5.84
N SER A 129 -12.82 -2.42 -4.92
CA SER A 129 -12.67 -2.31 -3.46
C SER A 129 -11.22 -2.04 -3.02
N SER A 130 -10.87 -0.78 -2.76
CA SER A 130 -9.59 -0.42 -2.15
C SER A 130 -9.44 -1.01 -0.74
N SER A 131 -10.54 -1.53 -0.17
CA SER A 131 -10.66 -2.22 1.13
C SER A 131 -10.14 -3.66 1.15
N ALA A 132 -9.59 -4.15 0.04
CA ALA A 132 -9.46 -5.58 -0.20
C ALA A 132 -8.02 -6.10 -0.40
N LEU A 133 -6.96 -5.33 -0.17
CA LEU A 133 -5.58 -5.84 -0.29
C LEU A 133 -5.19 -6.79 0.87
N ARG A 134 -5.72 -8.02 0.85
CA ARG A 134 -5.31 -9.13 1.73
C ARG A 134 -4.18 -9.93 1.08
N GLY A 135 -2.96 -9.53 1.44
CA GLY A 135 -1.78 -10.35 1.68
C GLY A 135 -1.43 -11.50 0.72
N SER A 136 -0.62 -11.22 -0.29
CA SER A 136 0.48 -12.13 -0.68
C SER A 136 1.72 -11.30 -1.04
N LEU A 137 2.48 -10.89 -0.04
CA LEU A 137 3.76 -10.19 -0.23
C LEU A 137 4.80 -11.20 -0.69
N ARG A 138 5.15 -11.19 -1.99
CA ARG A 138 6.32 -11.94 -2.47
C ARG A 138 7.56 -11.06 -2.35
N HIS A 139 8.46 -11.45 -1.44
CA HIS A 139 9.78 -10.86 -1.28
C HIS A 139 10.65 -11.21 -2.48
N ARG A 140 11.29 -10.23 -3.11
CA ARG A 140 12.30 -10.48 -4.14
C ARG A 140 13.57 -9.73 -3.74
N CYS A 141 14.53 -10.45 -3.15
CA CYS A 141 15.90 -9.95 -3.03
C CYS A 141 16.46 -9.72 -4.44
N GLN A 142 17.10 -8.58 -4.68
CA GLN A 142 18.08 -8.45 -5.75
C GLN A 142 19.40 -9.07 -5.30
#